data_AF-A0A519CUS3-F1
#
_entry.id   AF-A0A519CUS3-F1
#
_cell.length_a   1.000
_cell.length_b   1.000
_cell.length_c   1.000
_cell.angle_alpha   90.00
_cell.angle_beta   90.00
_cell.angle_gamma   90.00
#
_symmetry.space_group_name_H-M   'P 1'
#
loop_
_entity.id
_entity.type
_entity.pdbx_description
1 polymer ?
#
loop_
_entity_poly.entity_id
_entity_poly.type
_entity_poly.pdbx_seq_one_letter_code
_entity_poly.pdbx_strand_id
1 'polypeptide(L)' 'MTLKIRCEDYGFECEFTLDEEKTIGLIQKLRDHFEEEHGIDYTIEATTQMITNRGHSLESIKK' A
#
# COMPACT_ATOMS: atom_id res chain seq x y z
N MET A 1 11.55 -5.21 -8.45
CA MET A 1 10.19 -5.34 -9.04
C MET A 1 9.41 -4.14 -8.56
N THR A 2 8.95 -3.29 -9.48
CA THR A 2 8.12 -2.13 -9.14
C THR A 2 6.71 -2.60 -8.81
N LEU A 3 6.12 -1.99 -7.79
CA LEU A 3 4.78 -2.30 -7.30
C LEU A 3 3.91 -1.09 -7.56
N LYS A 4 2.84 -1.31 -8.33
CA LYS A 4 1.85 -0.28 -8.63
C LYS A 4 0.62 -0.48 -7.76
N ILE A 5 0.35 0.47 -6.88
CA ILE A 5 -0.77 0.49 -5.94
C ILE A 5 -1.67 1.68 -6.29
N ARG A 6 -2.98 1.47 -6.21
CA ARG A 6 -3.98 2.54 -6.37
C ARG A 6 -5.00 2.44 -5.26
N CYS A 7 -5.32 3.54 -4.57
CA CYS A 7 -6.34 3.53 -3.52
C CYS A 7 -7.71 3.04 -4.02
N GLU A 8 -8.08 3.41 -5.26
CA GLU A 8 -9.27 2.89 -5.96
C GLU A 8 -9.33 1.36 -6.00
N ASP A 9 -8.17 0.69 -6.14
CA ASP A 9 -8.13 -0.78 -6.15
C ASP A 9 -8.52 -1.37 -4.78
N TYR A 10 -8.36 -0.62 -3.70
CA TYR A 10 -8.77 -1.03 -2.35
C TYR A 10 -10.17 -0.55 -1.98
N GLY A 11 -10.92 0.05 -2.92
CA GLY A 11 -12.29 0.52 -2.70
C GLY A 11 -12.38 1.92 -2.08
N PHE A 12 -11.30 2.70 -2.14
CA PHE A 12 -11.29 4.10 -1.70
C PHE A 12 -11.51 5.02 -2.89
N GLU A 13 -12.37 6.03 -2.73
CA GLU A 13 -12.58 7.09 -3.72
C GLU A 13 -11.43 8.10 -3.69
N CYS A 14 -10.21 7.64 -4.00
CA CYS A 14 -8.99 8.44 -3.98
C CYS A 14 -8.10 8.15 -5.19
N GLU A 15 -7.59 9.23 -5.79
CA GLU A 15 -6.71 9.21 -6.97
C GLU A 15 -5.25 8.88 -6.63
N PHE A 16 -4.96 8.61 -5.35
CA PHE A 16 -3.62 8.29 -4.90
C PHE A 16 -3.11 7.00 -5.52
N THR A 17 -1.92 7.10 -6.10
CA THR A 17 -1.26 6.00 -6.77
C THR A 17 0.23 5.99 -6.44
N LEU A 18 0.76 4.81 -6.13
CA LEU A 18 2.18 4.57 -5.90
C LEU A 18 2.69 3.67 -7.02
N ASP A 19 3.76 4.10 -7.68
CA ASP A 19 4.46 3.33 -8.72
C ASP A 19 5.95 3.42 -8.41
N GLU A 20 6.39 2.61 -7.44
CA GLU A 20 7.79 2.62 -6.98
C GLU A 20 8.26 1.22 -6.64
N GLU A 21 9.54 1.09 -6.25
CA GLU A 21 10.07 -0.21 -5.86
C GLU A 21 9.38 -0.73 -4.60
N LYS A 22 9.07 -2.02 -4.62
CA LYS A 22 8.47 -2.75 -3.51
C LYS A 22 9.39 -2.74 -2.28
N THR A 23 9.23 -1.73 -1.46
CA THR A 23 10.01 -1.48 -0.25
C THR A 23 9.07 -1.20 0.92
N ILE A 24 9.60 -1.28 2.14
CA ILE A 24 8.84 -0.89 3.34
C ILE A 24 8.43 0.59 3.27
N GLY A 25 9.23 1.44 2.62
CA GLY A 25 8.91 2.86 2.41
C GLY A 25 7.61 3.07 1.63
N LEU A 26 7.35 2.28 0.59
CA LEU A 26 6.08 2.33 -0.16
C LEU A 26 4.89 1.97 0.74
N ILE A 27 5.04 0.95 1.60
CA ILE A 27 3.97 0.53 2.52
C ILE A 27 3.71 1.63 3.56
N GLN A 28 4.78 2.28 4.05
CA GLN A 28 4.65 3.43 4.95
C GLN A 28 3.92 4.59 4.28
N LYS A 29 4.26 4.96 3.05
CA LYS A 29 3.55 6.02 2.31
C LYS A 29 2.08 5.72 2.12
N LEU A 30 1.75 4.46 1.80
CA LEU A 30 0.35 4.06 1.63
C LEU A 30 -0.42 4.17 2.95
N ARG A 31 0.19 3.71 4.05
CA ARG A 31 -0.38 3.85 5.40
C ARG A 31 -0.60 5.32 5.76
N ASP A 32 0.43 6.15 5.60
CA ASP A 32 0.42 7.57 5.94
C ASP A 32 -0.72 8.28 5.19
N HIS A 33 -0.86 7.97 3.90
CA HIS A 33 -1.97 8.43 3.08
C HIS A 33 -3.34 7.99 3.62
N PHE A 34 -3.50 6.74 4.07
CA PHE A 34 -4.74 6.30 4.70
C PHE A 34 -5.05 7.07 5.99
N GLU A 35 -4.03 7.38 6.80
CA GLU A 35 -4.21 8.16 8.02
C GLU A 35 -4.56 9.63 7.72
N GLU A 36 -3.84 10.26 6.81
CA GLU A 36 -3.99 11.70 6.49
C GLU A 36 -5.24 12.00 5.67
N GLU A 37 -5.50 11.22 4.61
CA GLU A 37 -6.56 11.53 3.64
C GLU A 37 -7.87 10.81 3.97
N HIS A 38 -7.78 9.60 4.54
CA HIS A 38 -8.95 8.80 4.91
C HIS A 38 -9.24 8.79 6.42
N GLY A 39 -8.30 9.24 7.26
CA GLY A 39 -8.46 9.18 8.73
C GLY A 39 -8.36 7.77 9.30
N ILE A 40 -7.72 6.83 8.58
CA ILE A 40 -7.65 5.41 8.94
C ILE A 40 -6.22 5.03 9.31
N ASP A 41 -5.97 4.83 10.60
CA ASP A 41 -4.69 4.29 11.08
C ASP A 41 -4.65 2.77 10.90
N TYR A 42 -4.15 2.34 9.75
CA TYR A 42 -3.76 0.94 9.54
C TYR A 42 -2.36 0.70 10.07
N THR A 43 -2.14 -0.44 10.71
CA THR A 43 -0.77 -0.87 11.02
C THR A 43 -0.02 -1.20 9.72
N ILE A 44 1.31 -1.13 9.77
CA ILE A 44 2.16 -1.55 8.64
C ILE A 44 1.86 -3.00 8.26
N GLU A 45 1.60 -3.86 9.23
CA GLU A 45 1.25 -5.27 9.00
C GLU A 45 -0.10 -5.43 8.30
N ALA A 46 -1.12 -4.69 8.73
CA ALA A 46 -2.43 -4.68 8.07
C ALA A 46 -2.31 -4.19 6.62
N THR A 47 -1.55 -3.11 6.42
CA THR A 47 -1.25 -2.52 5.10
C THR A 47 -0.49 -3.49 4.21
N THR A 48 0.45 -4.24 4.78
CA THR A 48 1.21 -5.29 4.09
C THR A 48 0.30 -6.46 3.69
N GLN A 49 -0.55 -6.92 4.61
CA GLN A 49 -1.49 -8.01 4.36
C GLN A 49 -2.51 -7.67 3.28
N MET A 50 -3.09 -6.46 3.28
CA MET A 50 -4.05 -6.03 2.25
C MET A 50 -3.42 -5.98 0.86
N ILE A 51 -2.20 -5.46 0.74
CA ILE A 51 -1.46 -5.47 -0.53
C ILE A 51 -1.22 -6.92 -0.98
N THR A 52 -0.75 -7.79 -0.07
CA THR A 52 -0.49 -9.22 -0.37
C THR A 52 -1.75 -9.95 -0.85
N ASN A 53 -2.86 -9.79 -0.12
CA ASN A 53 -4.13 -10.49 -0.36
C ASN A 53 -4.77 -10.10 -1.69
N ARG A 54 -4.54 -8.87 -2.15
CA ARG A 54 -5.07 -8.36 -3.43
C ARG A 54 -4.43 -9.02 -4.66
N GLY A 55 -3.36 -9.78 -4.51
CA GLY A 55 -2.62 -10.39 -5.61
C GLY A 55 -1.37 -9.61 -6.01
N HIS A 56 -1.04 -8.54 -5.29
CA HIS A 56 0.30 -7.99 -5.28
C HIS A 56 1.18 -8.90 -4.39
N SER A 57 1.52 -10.10 -4.90
CA SER A 57 2.32 -11.09 -4.17
C SER A 57 3.54 -10.44 -3.53
N LEU A 58 3.61 -10.42 -2.20
CA LEU A 58 4.73 -9.83 -1.45
C LEU A 58 5.98 -10.74 -1.38
N GLU A 59 6.05 -11.76 -2.22
CA GLU A 59 7.07 -12.84 -2.25
C GLU A 59 8.51 -12.41 -2.60
N SER A 60 8.81 -11.11 -2.60
CA SER A 60 10.15 -10.57 -2.90
C SER A 60 10.36 -9.16 -2.35
N ILE A 61 9.83 -8.84 -1.16
CA ILE A 61 10.31 -7.65 -0.45
C ILE A 61 11.76 -7.95 -0.05
N LYS A 62 12.73 -7.35 -0.75
CA LYS A 62 14.11 -7.33 -0.25
C LYS A 62 14.10 -6.45 1.01
N LYS A 63 14.54 -7.04 2.12
CA LYS A 63 14.81 -6.35 3.38
C LYS A 63 15.97 -5.39 3.20
#